data_AF-A0A661X8S3-F1
#
_entry.id   AF-A0A661X8S3-F1
#
_cell.length_a   1.000
_cell.length_b   1.000
_cell.length_c   1.000
_cell.angle_alpha   90.00
_cell.angle_beta   90.00
_cell.angle_gamma   90.00
#
_symmetry.space_group_name_H-M   'P 1'
#
loop_
_entity.id
_entity.type
_entity.pdbx_description
1 polymer ?
#
loop_
_entity_poly.entity_id
_entity_poly.type
_entity_poly.pdbx_seq_one_letter_code
_entity_poly.pdbx_strand_id
1 'polypeptide(L)'
;MVEIKKMAVADLEKIKYYLSNLNSLRNLRDFLAYVGYRYVNQEILISDEDLSKQISIIKIAESPTDLSFPVLFVQADKPTDGRNPERYIRGLTRKIYQKLPHNLRTSLMIFSFSDFSLTHFVYAKQLERRVIFRRFIIAQDEKIRTACERLALIKVEEGDTYSHIFDKFEEAFDREAISDEFFKKYQKTFFSIRDKLLKQNKNREKAHLYLQIFFNRLMFIYYIQRKRWLLNNTEFVKTMWDIY
;
A
#
# COMPACT_ATOMS: atom_id res chain seq x y z
N MET A 1 -0.61 16.67 -7.20
CA MET A 1 0.77 16.72 -7.76
C MET A 1 1.65 17.83 -7.16
N VAL A 2 1.11 18.73 -6.34
CA VAL A 2 1.86 19.86 -5.74
C VAL A 2 2.52 19.46 -4.40
N GLU A 3 1.96 18.51 -3.64
CA GLU A 3 2.50 18.10 -2.32
C GLU A 3 3.53 16.96 -2.38
N ILE A 4 3.34 15.93 -3.21
CA ILE A 4 4.36 14.86 -3.39
C ILE A 4 5.71 15.45 -3.88
N LYS A 5 5.68 16.58 -4.60
CA LYS A 5 6.89 17.29 -5.07
C LYS A 5 7.57 18.17 -4.00
N LYS A 6 6.93 18.41 -2.85
CA LYS A 6 7.50 19.18 -1.72
C LYS A 6 8.12 18.28 -0.64
N MET A 7 7.89 16.97 -0.70
CA MET A 7 8.45 16.05 0.28
C MET A 7 9.98 15.98 0.14
N ALA A 8 10.69 16.26 1.22
CA ALA A 8 12.14 16.22 1.21
C ALA A 8 12.63 14.78 0.92
N VAL A 9 13.67 14.66 0.10
CA VAL A 9 14.28 13.36 -0.24
C VAL A 9 14.64 12.55 1.01
N ALA A 10 15.15 13.23 2.05
CA ALA A 10 15.46 12.63 3.35
C ALA A 10 14.23 12.02 4.06
N ASP A 11 13.03 12.58 3.85
CA ASP A 11 11.79 12.07 4.46
C ASP A 11 11.40 10.73 3.82
N LEU A 12 11.49 10.64 2.49
CA LEU A 12 11.26 9.38 1.76
C LEU A 12 12.26 8.29 2.13
N GLU A 13 13.54 8.64 2.32
CA GLU A 13 14.57 7.69 2.74
C GLU A 13 14.31 7.14 4.14
N LYS A 14 13.90 8.00 5.09
CA LYS A 14 13.51 7.56 6.43
C LYS A 14 12.28 6.67 6.41
N ILE A 15 11.27 7.00 5.62
CA ILE A 15 10.07 6.14 5.50
C ILE A 15 10.44 4.80 4.90
N LYS A 16 11.25 4.79 3.85
CA LYS A 16 11.77 3.55 3.27
C LYS A 16 12.52 2.72 4.31
N TYR A 17 13.36 3.35 5.13
CA TYR A 17 14.05 2.66 6.22
C TYR A 17 13.06 2.02 7.19
N TYR A 18 12.06 2.75 7.70
CA TYR A 18 11.09 2.19 8.63
C TYR A 18 10.28 1.03 8.02
N LEU A 19 9.78 1.22 6.80
CA LEU A 19 8.94 0.23 6.14
C LEU A 19 9.71 -1.02 5.69
N SER A 20 10.98 -0.89 5.29
CA SER A 20 11.85 -2.03 4.98
C SER A 20 12.25 -2.83 6.22
N ASN A 21 12.29 -2.20 7.39
CA ASN A 21 12.63 -2.83 8.67
C ASN A 21 11.40 -3.16 9.52
N LEU A 22 10.22 -3.26 8.90
CA LEU A 22 8.98 -3.54 9.61
C LEU A 22 8.87 -5.03 9.97
N ASN A 23 9.63 -5.45 10.99
CA ASN A 23 9.72 -6.85 11.44
C ASN A 23 9.22 -7.07 12.89
N SER A 24 8.74 -6.01 13.54
CA SER A 24 8.28 -6.06 14.92
C SER A 24 7.25 -4.97 15.22
N LEU A 25 6.47 -5.18 16.29
CA LEU A 25 5.54 -4.18 16.80
C LEU A 25 6.26 -2.88 17.20
N ARG A 26 7.50 -3.00 17.69
CA ARG A 26 8.35 -1.86 18.03
C ARG A 26 8.65 -1.02 16.78
N ASN A 27 9.09 -1.63 15.69
CA ASN A 27 9.39 -0.88 14.46
C ASN A 27 8.14 -0.24 13.86
N LEU A 28 6.98 -0.89 14.00
CA LEU A 28 5.71 -0.26 13.62
C LEU A 28 5.41 0.98 14.46
N ARG A 29 5.64 0.93 15.78
CA ARG A 29 5.48 2.10 16.66
C ARG A 29 6.46 3.21 16.30
N ASP A 30 7.72 2.88 16.01
CA ASP A 30 8.73 3.86 15.60
C ASP A 30 8.32 4.56 14.29
N PHE A 31 7.78 3.81 13.32
CA PHE A 31 7.19 4.37 12.10
C PHE A 31 6.02 5.31 12.40
N LEU A 32 5.07 4.89 13.23
CA LEU A 32 3.90 5.70 13.58
C LEU A 32 4.29 6.99 14.32
N ALA A 33 5.25 6.90 15.24
CA ALA A 33 5.81 8.07 15.91
C ALA A 33 6.48 9.03 14.89
N TYR A 34 7.21 8.48 13.91
CA TYR A 34 7.83 9.27 12.86
C TYR A 34 6.80 10.02 11.99
N VAL A 35 5.67 9.39 11.69
CA VAL A 35 4.56 10.04 10.95
C VAL A 35 3.64 10.87 11.86
N GLY A 36 4.05 11.18 13.08
CA GLY A 36 3.37 12.16 13.96
C GLY A 36 2.24 11.59 14.81
N TYR A 37 2.07 10.27 14.88
CA TYR A 37 1.06 9.64 15.73
C TYR A 37 1.57 9.44 17.15
N ARG A 38 0.69 9.64 18.13
CA ARG A 38 0.97 9.37 19.54
C ARG A 38 0.70 7.92 19.87
N TYR A 39 1.62 7.29 20.60
CA TYR A 39 1.47 5.91 21.02
C TYR A 39 0.29 5.75 21.99
N VAL A 40 -0.51 4.70 21.75
CA VAL A 40 -1.61 4.26 22.59
C VAL A 40 -1.48 2.75 22.78
N ASN A 41 -1.96 2.23 23.90
CA ASN A 41 -2.02 0.79 24.13
C ASN A 41 -3.36 0.39 24.72
N GLN A 42 -4.38 0.36 23.87
CA GLN A 42 -5.72 0.01 24.28
C GLN A 42 -6.20 -1.21 23.49
N GLU A 43 -6.45 -2.32 24.19
CA GLU A 43 -7.06 -3.49 23.59
C GLU A 43 -8.50 -3.20 23.15
N ILE A 44 -8.87 -3.73 21.99
CA ILE A 44 -10.21 -3.59 21.43
C ILE A 44 -10.84 -4.98 21.40
N LEU A 45 -11.90 -5.16 22.18
CA LEU A 45 -12.66 -6.40 22.20
C LEU A 45 -13.66 -6.42 21.04
N ILE A 46 -13.77 -7.58 20.38
CA ILE A 46 -14.80 -7.85 19.38
C ILE A 46 -15.76 -8.89 19.93
N SER A 47 -17.06 -8.66 19.74
CA SER A 47 -18.14 -9.62 20.04
C SER A 47 -18.17 -10.75 18.99
N ASP A 48 -17.11 -11.56 18.93
CA ASP A 48 -16.96 -12.76 18.09
C ASP A 48 -15.91 -13.69 18.70
N GLU A 49 -16.34 -14.80 19.29
CA GLU A 49 -15.44 -15.78 19.93
C GLU A 49 -14.54 -16.51 18.94
N ASP A 50 -14.97 -16.70 17.69
CA ASP A 50 -14.16 -17.41 16.68
C ASP A 50 -13.06 -16.51 16.15
N LEU A 51 -13.36 -15.22 15.95
CA LEU A 51 -12.36 -14.23 15.56
C LEU A 51 -11.38 -13.96 16.71
N SER A 52 -11.86 -13.75 17.94
CA SER A 52 -10.99 -13.41 19.07
C SER A 52 -9.94 -14.48 19.39
N LYS A 53 -10.17 -15.73 18.99
CA LYS A 53 -9.17 -16.82 19.09
C LYS A 53 -8.05 -16.72 18.04
N GLN A 54 -8.29 -16.06 16.91
CA GLN A 54 -7.39 -16.02 15.75
C GLN A 54 -6.68 -14.68 15.58
N ILE A 55 -7.14 -13.63 16.27
CA ILE A 55 -6.63 -12.27 16.14
C ILE A 55 -6.53 -11.57 17.50
N SER A 56 -5.60 -10.64 17.60
CA SER A 56 -5.60 -9.61 18.64
C SER A 56 -5.72 -8.24 18.00
N ILE A 57 -6.45 -7.33 18.65
CA ILE A 57 -6.65 -5.95 18.16
C ILE A 57 -6.28 -4.96 19.24
N ILE A 58 -5.38 -4.06 18.89
CA ILE A 58 -4.90 -2.99 19.76
C ILE A 58 -5.04 -1.67 19.02
N LYS A 59 -5.69 -0.69 19.63
CA LYS A 59 -5.50 0.71 19.26
C LYS A 59 -4.09 1.11 19.68
N ILE A 60 -3.18 1.12 18.70
CA ILE A 60 -1.74 1.24 18.91
C ILE A 60 -1.27 2.70 18.84
N ALA A 61 -2.03 3.55 18.17
CA ALA A 61 -1.72 4.96 18.08
C ALA A 61 -2.96 5.79 17.78
N GLU A 62 -2.86 7.10 17.95
CA GLU A 62 -3.87 8.07 17.54
C GLU A 62 -3.24 9.39 17.10
N SER A 63 -3.94 10.12 16.24
CA SER A 63 -3.49 11.46 15.87
C SER A 63 -3.52 12.39 17.09
N PRO A 64 -2.61 13.37 17.17
CA PRO A 64 -2.53 14.34 18.27
C PRO A 64 -3.68 15.37 18.31
N THR A 65 -4.71 15.23 17.46
CA THR A 65 -5.78 16.21 17.22
C THR A 65 -7.01 16.00 18.12
N ASP A 66 -7.81 17.05 18.32
CA ASP A 66 -9.02 17.01 19.17
C ASP A 66 -10.04 15.96 18.74
N LEU A 67 -10.19 15.77 17.43
CA LEU A 67 -10.91 14.65 16.82
C LEU A 67 -9.87 13.60 16.46
N SER A 68 -9.71 12.59 17.32
CA SER A 68 -8.69 11.55 17.16
C SER A 68 -8.91 10.74 15.89
N PHE A 69 -7.84 10.45 15.14
CA PHE A 69 -7.80 9.50 14.05
C PHE A 69 -7.02 8.26 14.52
N PRO A 70 -7.70 7.18 14.96
CA PRO A 70 -7.03 6.04 15.56
C PRO A 70 -6.32 5.16 14.53
N VAL A 71 -5.23 4.53 14.97
CA VAL A 71 -4.55 3.45 14.26
C VAL A 71 -4.78 2.17 15.03
N LEU A 72 -5.35 1.17 14.37
CA LEU A 72 -5.58 -0.15 14.92
C LEU A 72 -4.53 -1.11 14.38
N PHE A 73 -3.79 -1.76 15.26
CA PHE A 73 -2.97 -2.92 14.92
C PHE A 73 -3.78 -4.19 15.13
N VAL A 74 -3.85 -5.01 14.09
CA VAL A 74 -4.49 -6.33 14.13
C VAL A 74 -3.40 -7.37 13.88
N GLN A 75 -3.05 -8.12 14.91
CA GLN A 75 -2.23 -9.30 14.74
C GLN A 75 -3.14 -10.48 14.40
N ALA A 76 -2.80 -11.23 13.36
CA ALA A 76 -3.53 -12.43 12.97
C ALA A 76 -2.59 -13.64 12.94
N ASP A 77 -3.16 -14.83 13.19
CA ASP A 77 -2.43 -16.07 12.99
C ASP A 77 -2.20 -16.34 11.50
N LYS A 78 -1.02 -16.85 11.17
CA LYS A 78 -0.69 -17.21 9.79
C LYS A 78 -1.45 -18.48 9.40
N PRO A 79 -2.15 -18.51 8.24
CA PRO A 79 -2.88 -19.69 7.82
C PRO A 79 -1.92 -20.86 7.54
N THR A 80 -2.15 -21.99 8.20
CA THR A 80 -1.36 -23.23 8.03
C THR A 80 -1.96 -24.19 6.99
N ASP A 81 -3.17 -23.91 6.53
CA ASP A 81 -3.98 -24.74 5.61
C ASP A 81 -3.72 -24.47 4.12
N GLY A 82 -2.59 -23.83 3.79
CA GLY A 82 -2.20 -23.52 2.42
C GLY A 82 -3.00 -22.40 1.75
N ARG A 83 -3.94 -21.75 2.45
CA ARG A 83 -4.62 -20.56 1.92
C ARG A 83 -3.61 -19.45 1.63
N ASN A 84 -3.82 -18.76 0.50
CA ASN A 84 -3.02 -17.59 0.16
C ASN A 84 -3.08 -16.55 1.30
N PRO A 85 -1.94 -16.16 1.92
CA PRO A 85 -1.93 -15.30 3.10
C PRO A 85 -2.53 -13.91 2.87
N GLU A 86 -2.32 -13.32 1.69
CA GLU A 86 -2.97 -12.04 1.36
C GLU A 86 -4.48 -12.18 1.35
N ARG A 87 -5.01 -13.21 0.66
CA ARG A 87 -6.46 -13.46 0.55
C ARG A 87 -7.08 -13.68 1.93
N TYR A 88 -6.37 -14.38 2.81
CA TYR A 88 -6.78 -14.59 4.20
C TYR A 88 -6.95 -13.25 4.94
N ILE A 89 -5.94 -12.37 4.92
CA ILE A 89 -6.06 -11.04 5.53
C ILE A 89 -7.21 -10.24 4.90
N ARG A 90 -7.43 -10.30 3.57
CA ARG A 90 -8.55 -9.57 2.94
C ARG A 90 -9.91 -10.03 3.47
N GLY A 91 -10.06 -11.32 3.73
CA GLY A 91 -11.28 -11.88 4.34
C GLY A 91 -11.47 -11.38 5.77
N LEU A 92 -10.41 -11.41 6.58
CA LEU A 92 -10.43 -10.89 7.95
C LEU A 92 -10.77 -9.40 8.00
N THR A 93 -10.17 -8.58 7.15
CA THR A 93 -10.42 -7.13 7.09
C THR A 93 -11.91 -6.81 7.10
N ARG A 94 -12.70 -7.47 6.25
CA ARG A 94 -14.13 -7.16 6.13
C ARG A 94 -14.91 -7.64 7.34
N LYS A 95 -14.59 -8.83 7.88
CA LYS A 95 -15.24 -9.37 9.07
C LYS A 95 -15.02 -8.46 10.29
N ILE A 96 -13.78 -8.02 10.49
CA ILE A 96 -13.40 -7.13 11.59
C ILE A 96 -14.07 -5.77 11.42
N TYR A 97 -13.95 -5.14 10.25
CA TYR A 97 -14.54 -3.83 10.00
C TYR A 97 -16.06 -3.78 10.29
N GLN A 98 -16.80 -4.83 9.93
CA GLN A 98 -18.24 -4.90 10.19
C GLN A 98 -18.58 -4.92 11.69
N LYS A 99 -17.68 -5.46 12.51
CA LYS A 99 -17.84 -5.59 13.97
C LYS A 99 -17.18 -4.43 14.74
N LEU A 100 -16.45 -3.56 14.07
CA LEU A 100 -15.84 -2.40 14.73
C LEU A 100 -16.91 -1.37 15.16
N PRO A 101 -16.75 -0.80 16.37
CA PRO A 101 -17.48 0.38 16.81
C PRO A 101 -17.42 1.52 15.79
N HIS A 102 -18.47 2.32 15.70
CA HIS A 102 -18.60 3.36 14.66
C HIS A 102 -17.45 4.38 14.69
N ASN A 103 -17.04 4.80 15.89
CA ASN A 103 -15.92 5.73 16.11
C ASN A 103 -14.55 5.19 15.68
N LEU A 104 -14.42 3.87 15.47
CA LEU A 104 -13.18 3.24 15.01
C LEU A 104 -13.20 2.91 13.51
N ARG A 105 -14.28 3.17 12.79
CA ARG A 105 -14.39 2.82 11.37
C ARG A 105 -13.58 3.73 10.45
N THR A 106 -13.25 4.94 10.89
CA THR A 106 -12.35 5.84 10.18
C THR A 106 -10.88 5.48 10.38
N SER A 107 -10.57 4.47 11.20
CA SER A 107 -9.19 4.12 11.54
C SER A 107 -8.35 3.66 10.35
N LEU A 108 -7.04 3.89 10.47
CA LEU A 108 -6.05 3.11 9.74
C LEU A 108 -5.91 1.75 10.42
N MET A 109 -6.30 0.67 9.75
CA MET A 109 -6.09 -0.69 10.24
C MET A 109 -4.81 -1.27 9.64
N ILE A 110 -3.90 -1.71 10.50
CA ILE A 110 -2.63 -2.34 10.12
C ILE A 110 -2.71 -3.81 10.52
N PHE A 111 -2.84 -4.69 9.53
CA PHE A 111 -2.88 -6.13 9.75
C PHE A 111 -1.49 -6.70 9.57
N SER A 112 -1.05 -7.56 10.47
CA SER A 112 0.20 -8.31 10.30
C SER A 112 0.12 -9.70 10.90
N PHE A 113 0.93 -10.63 10.37
CA PHE A 113 1.19 -11.89 11.06
C PHE A 113 2.18 -11.69 12.22
N SER A 114 2.27 -12.67 13.11
CA SER A 114 3.19 -12.62 14.25
C SER A 114 4.66 -12.43 13.85
N ASP A 115 5.06 -12.98 12.71
CA ASP A 115 6.41 -12.89 12.13
C ASP A 115 6.63 -11.64 11.26
N PHE A 116 5.61 -10.76 11.12
CA PHE A 116 5.63 -9.60 10.22
C PHE A 116 5.92 -9.91 8.74
N SER A 117 5.83 -11.19 8.31
CA SER A 117 6.12 -11.60 6.93
C SER A 117 5.21 -10.94 5.89
N LEU A 118 4.02 -10.51 6.31
CA LEU A 118 3.05 -9.78 5.49
C LEU A 118 2.31 -8.77 6.35
N THR A 119 2.44 -7.49 6.00
CA THR A 119 1.74 -6.39 6.66
C THR A 119 0.86 -5.63 5.67
N HIS A 120 -0.42 -5.46 5.99
CA HIS A 120 -1.37 -4.68 5.19
C HIS A 120 -1.74 -3.39 5.92
N PHE A 121 -1.49 -2.25 5.29
CA PHE A 121 -2.04 -0.97 5.68
C PHE A 121 -3.38 -0.82 4.98
N VAL A 122 -4.47 -0.73 5.74
CA VAL A 122 -5.84 -0.72 5.20
C VAL A 122 -6.60 0.49 5.69
N TYR A 123 -7.11 1.25 4.73
CA TYR A 123 -8.03 2.35 4.97
C TYR A 123 -9.38 2.03 4.32
N ALA A 124 -10.45 2.23 5.09
CA ALA A 124 -11.82 1.94 4.67
C ALA A 124 -12.51 3.24 4.24
N LYS A 125 -12.75 3.39 2.95
CA LYS A 125 -13.53 4.51 2.41
C LYS A 125 -15.00 4.12 2.37
N GLN A 126 -15.82 4.82 3.15
CA GLN A 126 -17.27 4.66 3.11
C GLN A 126 -17.84 5.48 1.95
N LEU A 127 -18.51 4.80 1.02
CA LEU A 127 -19.36 5.41 -0.01
C LEU A 127 -20.82 5.08 0.33
N GLU A 128 -21.76 5.88 -0.18
CA GLU A 128 -23.20 5.83 0.14
C GLU A 128 -23.74 4.43 0.47
N ARG A 129 -23.53 3.45 -0.41
CA ARG A 129 -24.06 2.08 -0.26
C ARG A 129 -23.00 1.00 -0.04
N ARG A 130 -21.71 1.34 -0.01
CA ARG A 130 -20.64 0.35 0.08
C ARG A 130 -19.37 0.88 0.72
N VAL A 131 -18.65 -0.03 1.37
CA VAL A 131 -17.30 0.25 1.90
C VAL A 131 -16.27 -0.31 0.94
N ILE A 132 -15.34 0.55 0.51
CA ILE A 132 -14.20 0.19 -0.32
C ILE A 132 -12.94 0.15 0.56
N PHE A 133 -12.27 -1.01 0.58
CA PHE A 133 -11.00 -1.17 1.28
C PHE A 133 -9.82 -0.88 0.36
N ARG A 134 -9.17 0.26 0.59
CA ARG A 134 -7.91 0.65 -0.05
C ARG A 134 -6.75 0.14 0.80
N ARG A 135 -5.67 -0.31 0.17
CA ARG A 135 -4.58 -0.97 0.90
C ARG A 135 -3.21 -0.82 0.24
N PHE A 136 -2.18 -0.78 1.08
CA PHE A 136 -0.80 -1.04 0.71
C PHE A 136 -0.33 -2.31 1.40
N ILE A 137 0.43 -3.13 0.68
CA ILE A 137 0.96 -4.40 1.17
C ILE A 137 2.47 -4.25 1.26
N ILE A 138 2.99 -4.58 2.43
CA ILE A 138 4.42 -4.63 2.71
C ILE A 138 4.75 -6.08 3.04
N ALA A 139 5.59 -6.68 2.20
CA ALA A 139 6.16 -8.01 2.42
C ALA A 139 7.68 -7.87 2.35
N GLN A 140 8.39 -8.69 3.11
CA GLN A 140 9.84 -8.57 3.36
C GLN A 140 10.69 -8.55 2.06
N ASP A 141 10.19 -9.17 0.99
CA ASP A 141 10.90 -9.30 -0.31
C ASP A 141 10.30 -8.46 -1.44
N GLU A 142 9.36 -7.55 -1.16
CA GLU A 142 8.69 -6.76 -2.21
C GLU A 142 9.21 -5.32 -2.33
N LYS A 143 9.18 -4.79 -3.56
CA LYS A 143 9.40 -3.36 -3.78
C LYS A 143 8.30 -2.54 -3.12
N ILE A 144 8.68 -1.80 -2.10
CA ILE A 144 7.80 -0.92 -1.33
C ILE A 144 7.78 0.54 -1.82
N ARG A 145 8.36 0.85 -3.00
CA ARG A 145 8.49 2.26 -3.47
C ARG A 145 7.18 3.03 -3.41
N THR A 146 6.14 2.51 -4.04
CA THR A 146 4.81 3.16 -4.04
C THR A 146 4.22 3.24 -2.65
N ALA A 147 4.42 2.21 -1.81
CA ALA A 147 3.97 2.26 -0.42
C ALA A 147 4.68 3.36 0.37
N CYS A 148 6.00 3.56 0.18
CA CYS A 148 6.76 4.63 0.83
C CYS A 148 6.27 6.00 0.39
N GLU A 149 6.14 6.23 -0.92
CA GLU A 149 5.68 7.51 -1.47
C GLU A 149 4.28 7.88 -0.96
N ARG A 150 3.40 6.89 -0.76
CA ARG A 150 2.00 7.11 -0.37
C ARG A 150 1.79 7.16 1.14
N LEU A 151 2.44 6.27 1.90
CA LEU A 151 2.40 6.30 3.37
C LEU A 151 3.21 7.45 3.97
N ALA A 152 3.96 8.20 3.16
CA ALA A 152 4.51 9.47 3.59
C ALA A 152 3.47 10.57 3.74
N LEU A 153 2.41 10.51 2.93
CA LEU A 153 1.37 11.53 2.92
C LEU A 153 0.53 11.52 4.21
N ILE A 154 0.48 10.39 4.93
CA ILE A 154 -0.26 10.27 6.20
C ILE A 154 0.44 10.94 7.39
N LYS A 155 1.58 11.62 7.16
CA LYS A 155 2.33 12.32 8.19
C LYS A 155 1.50 13.45 8.77
N VAL A 156 1.31 13.39 10.09
CA VAL A 156 0.61 14.42 10.87
C VAL A 156 1.62 15.43 11.36
N GLU A 157 1.34 16.70 11.11
CA GLU A 157 2.17 17.84 11.47
C GLU A 157 1.46 18.71 12.51
N GLU A 158 2.22 19.55 13.19
CA GLU A 158 1.65 20.48 14.18
C GLU A 158 0.71 21.47 13.49
N GLY A 159 -0.49 21.65 14.05
CA GLY A 159 -1.55 22.48 13.44
C GLY A 159 -2.42 21.75 12.42
N ASP A 160 -2.17 20.48 12.12
CA ASP A 160 -3.11 19.68 11.34
C ASP A 160 -4.45 19.57 12.07
N THR A 161 -5.52 19.90 11.36
CA THR A 161 -6.89 19.64 11.80
C THR A 161 -7.30 18.23 11.40
N TYR A 162 -8.42 17.75 11.94
CA TYR A 162 -9.01 16.49 11.49
C TYR A 162 -9.25 16.46 9.97
N SER A 163 -9.70 17.57 9.38
CA SER A 163 -9.93 17.65 7.93
C SER A 163 -8.63 17.48 7.15
N HIS A 164 -7.53 18.09 7.60
CA HIS A 164 -6.23 17.95 6.95
C HIS A 164 -5.75 16.49 6.97
N ILE A 165 -5.87 15.82 8.12
CA ILE A 165 -5.50 14.39 8.23
C ILE A 165 -6.40 13.53 7.35
N PHE A 166 -7.70 13.79 7.35
CA PHE A 166 -8.64 13.08 6.48
C PHE A 166 -8.28 13.22 5.00
N ASP A 167 -7.98 14.43 4.54
CA ASP A 167 -7.59 14.70 3.16
C ASP A 167 -6.26 14.02 2.80
N LYS A 168 -5.28 14.05 3.71
CA LYS A 168 -4.01 13.31 3.59
C LYS A 168 -4.24 11.80 3.41
N PHE A 169 -5.19 11.20 4.13
CA PHE A 169 -5.56 9.79 3.98
C PHE A 169 -6.29 9.50 2.66
N GLU A 170 -7.24 10.36 2.30
CA GLU A 170 -7.95 10.27 1.02
C GLU A 170 -6.97 10.34 -0.15
N GLU A 171 -5.99 11.25 -0.08
CA GLU A 171 -4.91 11.33 -1.05
C GLU A 171 -4.05 10.08 -0.98
N ALA A 172 -3.46 9.72 0.17
CA ALA A 172 -2.53 8.59 0.31
C ALA A 172 -3.09 7.28 -0.28
N PHE A 173 -4.36 7.00 -0.02
CA PHE A 173 -5.00 5.75 -0.41
C PHE A 173 -5.75 5.83 -1.75
N ASP A 174 -5.68 6.96 -2.47
CA ASP A 174 -6.28 7.05 -3.79
C ASP A 174 -5.55 6.15 -4.81
N ARG A 175 -6.32 5.28 -5.47
CA ARG A 175 -5.82 4.33 -6.48
C ARG A 175 -5.80 4.93 -7.88
N GLU A 176 -6.69 5.88 -8.13
CA GLU A 176 -6.82 6.52 -9.45
C GLU A 176 -5.58 7.36 -9.73
N ALA A 177 -5.13 8.17 -8.76
CA ALA A 177 -3.87 8.90 -8.84
C ALA A 177 -2.64 8.03 -9.21
N ILE A 178 -2.53 6.83 -8.60
CA ILE A 178 -1.42 5.89 -8.89
C ILE A 178 -1.51 5.36 -10.33
N SER A 179 -2.73 5.04 -10.76
CA SER A 179 -2.97 4.49 -12.10
C SER A 179 -2.73 5.55 -13.19
N ASP A 180 -3.12 6.79 -12.93
CA ASP A 180 -2.90 7.93 -13.83
C ASP A 180 -1.43 8.30 -13.97
N GLU A 181 -0.67 8.32 -12.86
CA GLU A 181 0.76 8.60 -12.91
C GLU A 181 1.50 7.51 -13.68
N PHE A 182 1.15 6.25 -13.43
CA PHE A 182 1.67 5.12 -14.19
C PHE A 182 1.35 5.28 -15.69
N PHE A 183 0.09 5.57 -16.04
CA PHE A 183 -0.32 5.72 -17.43
C PHE A 183 0.39 6.89 -18.13
N LYS A 184 0.58 8.03 -17.45
CA LYS A 184 1.34 9.17 -17.99
C LYS A 184 2.80 8.82 -18.25
N LYS A 185 3.47 8.13 -17.32
CA LYS A 185 4.86 7.66 -17.50
C LYS A 185 4.96 6.62 -18.62
N TYR A 186 4.00 5.70 -18.68
CA TYR A 186 3.88 4.69 -19.72
C TYR A 186 3.73 5.35 -21.10
N GLN A 187 2.80 6.30 -21.25
CA GLN A 187 2.55 7.02 -22.49
C GLN A 187 3.78 7.83 -22.94
N LYS A 188 4.44 8.52 -22.01
CA LYS A 188 5.68 9.26 -22.30
C LYS A 188 6.79 8.33 -22.81
N THR A 189 6.96 7.18 -22.16
CA THR A 189 7.96 6.17 -22.54
C THR A 189 7.64 5.56 -23.89
N PHE A 190 6.37 5.23 -24.12
CA PHE A 190 5.85 4.72 -25.39
C PHE A 190 6.16 5.66 -26.55
N PHE A 191 5.83 6.96 -26.42
CA PHE A 191 6.09 7.93 -27.47
C PHE A 191 7.58 8.19 -27.67
N SER A 192 8.37 8.22 -26.60
CA SER A 192 9.84 8.35 -26.71
C SER A 192 10.48 7.22 -27.51
N ILE A 193 10.05 5.97 -27.29
CA ILE A 193 10.55 4.82 -28.05
C ILE A 193 10.02 4.84 -29.48
N ARG A 194 8.74 5.20 -29.69
CA ARG A 194 8.17 5.37 -31.03
C ARG A 194 8.99 6.35 -31.85
N ASP A 195 9.27 7.52 -31.30
CA ASP A 195 9.99 8.56 -32.03
C ASP A 195 11.43 8.16 -32.37
N LYS A 196 12.06 7.28 -31.56
CA LYS A 196 13.33 6.64 -31.91
C LYS A 196 13.19 5.61 -33.04
N LEU A 197 12.16 4.77 -33.02
CA LEU A 197 11.88 3.81 -34.08
C LEU A 197 11.53 4.49 -35.42
N LEU A 198 10.82 5.62 -35.38
CA LEU A 198 10.51 6.41 -36.58
C LEU A 198 11.77 6.94 -37.27
N LYS A 199 12.83 7.26 -36.50
CA LYS A 199 14.13 7.64 -37.07
C LYS A 199 14.83 6.48 -37.77
N GLN A 200 14.51 5.24 -37.39
CA GLN A 200 15.08 4.01 -37.94
C GLN A 200 14.19 3.36 -39.02
N ASN A 201 12.91 3.76 -39.15
CA ASN A 201 11.94 3.13 -40.04
C ASN A 201 10.85 4.13 -40.48
N LYS A 202 10.63 4.32 -41.79
CA LYS A 202 9.79 5.41 -42.34
C LYS A 202 8.27 5.22 -42.19
N ASN A 203 7.78 4.07 -41.72
CA ASN A 203 6.35 3.79 -41.60
C ASN A 203 5.85 4.00 -40.16
N ARG A 204 5.15 5.11 -39.92
CA ARG A 204 4.66 5.52 -38.62
C ARG A 204 3.61 4.59 -38.01
N GLU A 205 2.70 4.09 -38.82
CA GLU A 205 1.62 3.21 -38.37
C GLU A 205 2.18 1.85 -37.93
N LYS A 206 3.09 1.28 -38.72
CA LYS A 206 3.75 0.01 -38.37
C LYS A 206 4.55 0.11 -37.07
N ALA A 207 5.30 1.20 -36.87
CA ALA A 207 6.03 1.43 -35.63
C ALA A 207 5.09 1.59 -34.43
N HIS A 208 3.98 2.30 -34.60
CA HIS A 208 2.97 2.46 -33.55
C HIS A 208 2.32 1.14 -33.16
N LEU A 209 1.84 0.36 -34.14
CA LEU A 209 1.19 -0.93 -33.93
C LEU A 209 2.14 -1.93 -33.26
N TYR A 210 3.40 -1.99 -33.72
CA TYR A 210 4.42 -2.84 -33.12
C TYR A 210 4.63 -2.51 -31.64
N LEU A 211 4.82 -1.23 -31.31
CA LEU A 211 5.02 -0.82 -29.92
C LEU A 211 3.79 -1.07 -29.06
N GLN A 212 2.59 -0.89 -29.59
CA GLN A 212 1.36 -1.15 -28.86
C GLN A 212 1.29 -2.63 -28.44
N ILE A 213 1.57 -3.55 -29.36
CA ILE A 213 1.62 -4.98 -29.07
C ILE A 213 2.74 -5.29 -28.08
N PHE A 214 3.94 -4.74 -28.30
CA PHE A 214 5.10 -5.00 -27.46
C PHE A 214 4.87 -4.56 -26.01
N PHE A 215 4.44 -3.30 -25.80
CA PHE A 215 4.20 -2.79 -24.45
C PHE A 215 3.03 -3.53 -23.78
N ASN A 216 1.96 -3.86 -24.50
CA ASN A 216 0.86 -4.66 -23.93
C ASN A 216 1.33 -6.04 -23.44
N ARG A 217 2.21 -6.71 -24.21
CA ARG A 217 2.81 -7.99 -23.80
C ARG A 217 3.74 -7.82 -22.60
N LEU A 218 4.56 -6.77 -22.59
CA LEU A 218 5.43 -6.46 -21.46
C LEU A 218 4.59 -6.23 -20.18
N MET A 219 3.50 -5.46 -20.28
CA MET A 219 2.56 -5.24 -19.19
C MET A 219 1.96 -6.53 -18.66
N PHE A 220 1.59 -7.44 -19.57
CA PHE A 220 1.06 -8.75 -19.19
C PHE A 220 2.09 -9.61 -18.44
N ILE A 221 3.34 -9.61 -18.89
CA ILE A 221 4.43 -10.32 -18.21
C ILE A 221 4.66 -9.72 -16.81
N TYR A 222 4.69 -8.39 -16.69
CA TYR A 222 4.78 -7.71 -15.38
C TYR A 222 3.60 -8.05 -14.47
N TYR A 223 2.39 -8.18 -15.03
CA TYR A 223 1.23 -8.60 -14.25
C TYR A 223 1.39 -10.05 -13.73
N ILE A 224 1.82 -10.98 -14.58
CA ILE A 224 2.01 -12.39 -14.21
C ILE A 224 3.15 -12.55 -13.19
N GLN A 225 4.29 -11.88 -13.36
CA GLN A 225 5.42 -12.00 -12.44
C GLN A 225 5.04 -11.57 -11.02
N ARG A 226 4.18 -10.54 -10.88
CA ARG A 226 3.67 -10.06 -9.59
C ARG A 226 2.77 -11.09 -8.90
N LYS A 227 2.21 -12.05 -9.64
CA LYS A 227 1.48 -13.21 -9.09
C LYS A 227 2.41 -14.36 -8.70
N ARG A 228 3.73 -14.20 -8.84
CA ARG A 228 4.75 -15.23 -8.59
C ARG A 228 4.62 -16.46 -9.50
N TRP A 229 3.96 -16.31 -10.65
CA TRP A 229 3.76 -17.40 -11.61
C TRP A 229 4.99 -17.67 -12.49
N LEU A 230 5.94 -16.71 -12.55
CA LEU A 230 7.19 -16.88 -13.27
C LEU A 230 8.30 -17.26 -12.27
N LEU A 231 8.45 -18.56 -12.03
CA LEU A 231 9.49 -19.13 -11.15
C LEU A 231 9.51 -18.54 -9.72
N ASN A 232 8.34 -18.17 -9.18
CA ASN A 232 8.22 -17.48 -7.90
C ASN A 232 9.00 -16.15 -7.80
N ASN A 233 9.43 -15.59 -8.94
CA ASN A 233 10.26 -14.39 -9.02
C ASN A 233 9.43 -13.16 -9.37
N THR A 234 9.31 -12.23 -8.42
CA THR A 234 8.59 -10.95 -8.61
C THR A 234 9.37 -9.92 -9.43
N GLU A 235 10.64 -10.20 -9.71
CA GLU A 235 11.57 -9.43 -10.56
C GLU A 235 11.92 -10.14 -11.88
N PHE A 236 11.15 -11.14 -12.31
CA PHE A 236 11.49 -11.99 -13.48
C PHE A 236 12.02 -11.23 -14.69
N VAL A 237 11.34 -10.16 -15.16
CA VAL A 237 11.79 -9.37 -16.32
C VAL A 237 13.18 -8.74 -16.09
N LYS A 238 13.45 -8.23 -14.89
CA LYS A 238 14.74 -7.65 -14.54
C LYS A 238 15.81 -8.74 -14.45
N THR A 239 15.53 -9.86 -13.79
CA THR A 239 16.45 -11.00 -13.74
C THR A 239 16.82 -11.49 -15.14
N MET A 240 15.84 -11.58 -16.05
CA MET A 240 16.12 -11.93 -17.44
C MET A 240 17.00 -10.89 -18.11
N TRP A 241 16.72 -9.59 -17.92
CA TRP A 241 17.54 -8.50 -18.47
C TRP A 241 18.99 -8.54 -17.95
N ASP A 242 19.19 -8.81 -16.67
CA ASP A 242 20.51 -8.85 -16.05
C ASP A 242 21.36 -10.07 -16.50
N ILE A 243 20.72 -11.10 -17.10
CA ILE A 243 21.39 -12.30 -17.63
C ILE A 243 21.87 -12.09 -19.09
N TYR A 244 21.29 -11.15 -19.84
CA TYR A 244 21.64 -10.85 -21.23
C TYR A 244 22.69 -9.75 -21.34
#